data_AF-A0A497MN54-F1
#
_entry.id   AF-A0A497MN54-F1
#
_cell.length_a   1.000
_cell.length_b   1.000
_cell.length_c   1.000
_cell.angle_alpha   90.00
_cell.angle_beta   90.00
_cell.angle_gamma   90.00
#
_symmetry.space_group_name_H-M   'P 1'
#
loop_
_entity.id
_entity.type
_entity.pdbx_description
1 polymer ?
#
loop_
_entity_poly.entity_id
_entity_poly.type
_entity_poly.pdbx_seq_one_letter_code
_entity_poly.pdbx_strand_id
1 'polypeptide(L)'
;MAVMMRFPKKFVERCQRFAEEHPDLARDANELVERCGRLGMRFFSKLYGGDERLPDSGRRKRRRKFEERLMEGENWVPLYLPDEDVKTIREVFVEKYQITSTATAFYMLCTYMVLLGYWELPIKI
;
A
#
# COMPACT_ATOMS: atom_id res chain seq x y z
N MET A 1 -5.16 0.55 -17.68
CA MET A 1 -3.70 0.47 -17.92
C MET A 1 -3.00 0.26 -16.58
N ALA A 2 -1.84 -0.40 -16.54
CA ALA A 2 -1.08 -0.63 -15.31
C ALA A 2 0.16 0.28 -15.26
N VAL A 3 0.54 0.74 -14.07
CA VAL A 3 1.73 1.55 -13.81
C VAL A 3 2.75 0.75 -13.01
N MET A 4 4.02 0.85 -13.42
CA MET A 4 5.12 0.21 -12.71
C MET A 4 5.45 0.99 -11.43
N MET A 5 5.43 0.31 -10.30
CA MET A 5 5.86 0.82 -9.00
C MET A 5 6.98 -0.05 -8.43
N ARG A 6 7.94 0.58 -7.76
CA ARG A 6 9.11 -0.12 -7.20
C ARG A 6 8.93 -0.34 -5.70
N PHE A 7 9.19 -1.57 -5.27
CA PHE A 7 9.11 -2.00 -3.88
C PHE A 7 10.42 -2.64 -3.40
N PRO A 8 10.70 -2.63 -2.09
CA PRO A 8 11.83 -3.38 -1.53
C PRO A 8 11.77 -4.86 -1.86
N LYS A 9 12.88 -5.47 -2.30
CA LYS A 9 12.93 -6.91 -2.62
C LYS A 9 12.43 -7.78 -1.47
N LYS A 10 12.88 -7.51 -0.23
CA LYS A 10 12.45 -8.27 0.96
C LYS A 10 10.94 -8.17 1.21
N PHE A 11 10.33 -7.03 0.89
CA PHE A 11 8.88 -6.88 0.98
C PHE A 11 8.19 -7.77 -0.07
N VAL A 12 8.66 -7.72 -1.32
CA VAL A 12 8.09 -8.54 -2.41
C VAL A 12 8.26 -10.04 -2.14
N GLU A 13 9.41 -10.47 -1.62
CA GLU A 13 9.66 -11.86 -1.23
C GLU A 13 8.69 -12.35 -0.14
N ARG A 14 8.38 -11.49 0.85
CA ARG A 14 7.38 -11.81 1.88
C ARG A 14 5.98 -11.92 1.29
N CYS A 15 5.63 -11.01 0.39
CA CYS A 15 4.34 -11.05 -0.31
C CYS A 15 4.21 -12.32 -1.15
N GLN A 16 5.28 -12.70 -1.86
CA GLN A 16 5.31 -13.89 -2.69
C GLN A 16 5.11 -15.15 -1.85
N ARG A 17 5.85 -15.28 -0.74
CA ARG A 17 5.69 -16.42 0.18
C ARG A 17 4.27 -16.52 0.74
N PHE A 18 3.69 -15.40 1.16
CA PHE A 18 2.32 -15.38 1.66
C PHE A 18 1.30 -15.83 0.59
N ALA A 19 1.47 -15.38 -0.66
CA ALA A 19 0.59 -15.81 -1.76
C ALA A 19 0.74 -17.31 -2.08
N GLU A 20 1.95 -17.87 -1.94
CA GLU A 20 2.20 -19.31 -2.10
C GLU A 20 1.56 -20.14 -0.98
N GLU A 21 1.58 -19.64 0.25
CA GLU A 21 0.94 -20.27 1.42
C GLU A 21 -0.60 -20.14 1.39
N HIS A 22 -1.12 -19.08 0.77
CA HIS A 22 -2.54 -18.75 0.68
C HIS A 22 -2.98 -18.48 -0.77
N PRO A 23 -2.96 -19.50 -1.65
CA PRO A 23 -3.24 -19.33 -3.07
C PRO A 23 -4.71 -18.93 -3.34
N ASP A 24 -5.62 -19.15 -2.40
CA ASP A 24 -7.01 -18.69 -2.43
C ASP A 24 -7.13 -17.17 -2.23
N LEU A 25 -6.14 -16.54 -1.60
CA LEU A 25 -6.10 -15.10 -1.36
C LEU A 25 -5.36 -14.32 -2.46
N ALA A 26 -4.32 -14.87 -3.08
CA ALA A 26 -3.65 -14.22 -4.20
C ALA A 26 -2.86 -15.24 -5.03
N ARG A 27 -2.64 -14.99 -6.33
CA ARG A 27 -1.76 -15.86 -7.15
C ARG A 27 -0.28 -15.55 -6.96
N ASP A 28 0.04 -14.28 -6.75
CA ASP A 28 1.41 -13.79 -6.67
C ASP A 28 1.50 -12.51 -5.83
N ALA A 29 2.73 -12.02 -5.62
CA ALA A 29 2.98 -10.80 -4.88
C ALA A 29 2.30 -9.56 -5.49
N ASN A 30 2.15 -9.48 -6.81
CA ASN A 30 1.54 -8.31 -7.47
C ASN A 30 0.03 -8.27 -7.18
N GLU A 31 -0.66 -9.39 -7.39
CA GLU A 31 -2.08 -9.51 -7.05
C GLU A 31 -2.31 -9.30 -5.55
N LEU A 32 -1.45 -9.83 -4.69
CA LEU A 32 -1.57 -9.63 -3.24
C LEU A 32 -1.51 -8.14 -2.89
N VAL A 33 -0.51 -7.41 -3.41
CA VAL A 33 -0.33 -5.98 -3.13
C VAL A 33 -1.49 -5.16 -3.68
N GLU A 34 -1.96 -5.46 -4.90
CA GLU A 34 -3.14 -4.82 -5.49
C GLU A 34 -4.38 -5.01 -4.59
N ARG A 35 -4.69 -6.26 -4.22
CA ARG A 35 -5.86 -6.58 -3.41
C ARG A 35 -5.79 -5.94 -2.02
N CYS A 36 -4.62 -5.96 -1.39
CA CYS A 36 -4.38 -5.28 -0.11
C CYS A 36 -4.60 -3.76 -0.22
N GLY A 37 -4.11 -3.13 -1.30
CA GLY A 37 -4.33 -1.71 -1.56
C GLY A 37 -5.81 -1.37 -1.69
N ARG A 38 -6.57 -2.15 -2.46
CA ARG A 38 -8.03 -1.98 -2.59
C ARG A 38 -8.78 -2.19 -1.29
N LEU A 39 -8.36 -3.17 -0.49
CA LEU A 39 -8.92 -3.38 0.85
C LEU A 39 -8.69 -2.14 1.73
N GLY A 40 -7.47 -1.61 1.74
CA GLY A 40 -7.12 -0.38 2.45
C GLY A 40 -7.96 0.81 2.02
N MET A 41 -8.12 1.02 0.71
CA MET A 41 -9.00 2.08 0.19
C MET A 41 -10.43 1.95 0.75
N ARG A 42 -11.00 0.75 0.74
CA ARG A 42 -12.35 0.50 1.31
C ARG A 42 -12.41 0.80 2.81
N PHE A 43 -11.40 0.39 3.58
CA PHE A 43 -11.34 0.66 5.02
C PHE A 43 -11.27 2.16 5.30
N PHE A 44 -10.35 2.87 4.65
CA PHE A 44 -10.18 4.30 4.88
C PHE A 44 -11.35 5.11 4.34
N SER A 45 -11.96 4.72 3.21
CA SER A 45 -13.19 5.35 2.73
C SER A 45 -14.34 5.21 3.72
N LYS A 46 -14.45 4.10 4.46
CA LYS A 46 -15.44 3.96 5.54
C LYS A 46 -15.11 4.85 6.74
N LEU A 47 -13.83 4.97 7.10
CA LEU A 47 -13.39 5.80 8.23
C LEU A 47 -13.55 7.29 7.96
N TYR A 48 -13.24 7.75 6.75
CA TYR A 48 -13.25 9.17 6.37
C TYR A 48 -14.50 9.62 5.61
N GLY A 49 -15.34 8.69 5.17
CA GLY A 49 -16.63 9.00 4.54
C GLY A 49 -17.72 9.47 5.51
N GLY A 50 -17.46 9.43 6.83
CA GLY A 50 -18.41 9.80 7.86
C GLY A 50 -18.16 11.14 8.56
N ASP A 51 -17.00 11.78 8.41
CA ASP A 51 -16.70 13.02 9.13
C ASP A 51 -15.71 13.92 8.38
N GLU A 52 -16.10 15.17 8.18
CA GLU A 52 -15.54 16.12 7.23
C GLU A 52 -14.32 16.90 7.77
N ARG A 53 -13.68 16.44 8.86
CA ARG A 53 -12.55 17.16 9.46
C ARG A 53 -11.51 16.22 10.07
N LEU A 54 -10.48 15.89 9.29
CA LEU A 54 -9.20 15.52 9.87
C LEU A 54 -8.37 16.78 10.14
N PRO A 55 -7.67 16.87 11.29
CA PRO A 55 -6.78 17.97 11.58
C PRO A 55 -5.58 17.96 10.63
N ASP A 56 -5.26 19.13 10.10
CA ASP A 56 -4.09 19.39 9.25
C ASP A 56 -2.82 18.94 9.98
N SER A 57 -2.26 17.80 9.56
CA SER A 57 -1.05 17.25 10.17
C SER A 57 0.19 17.94 9.59
N GLY A 58 0.31 19.24 9.88
CA GLY A 58 1.40 20.10 9.44
C GLY A 58 2.77 19.64 9.95
N ARG A 59 3.42 18.68 9.28
CA ARG A 59 4.84 18.31 9.51
C ARG A 59 5.56 17.87 8.23
N ARG A 60 5.62 18.77 7.25
CA ARG A 60 6.34 18.59 5.97
C ARG A 60 7.88 18.45 6.07
N LYS A 61 8.54 18.86 7.17
CA LYS A 61 10.02 19.04 7.19
C LYS A 61 10.87 17.93 7.82
N ARG A 62 10.34 17.02 8.66
CA ARG A 62 11.16 15.94 9.29
C ARG A 62 11.16 14.60 8.52
N ARG A 63 10.27 14.41 7.54
CA ARG A 63 9.92 13.09 6.95
C ARG A 63 10.93 12.57 5.91
N ARG A 64 11.53 13.47 5.11
CA ARG A 64 12.40 13.12 3.96
C ARG A 64 13.67 12.32 4.33
N LYS A 65 14.21 12.57 5.53
CA LYS A 65 15.48 11.97 5.99
C LYS A 65 15.34 10.52 6.49
N PHE A 66 14.13 10.08 6.84
CA PHE A 66 13.87 8.68 7.20
C PHE A 66 13.71 7.81 5.95
N GLU A 67 13.09 8.35 4.90
CA GLU A 67 12.90 7.66 3.62
C GLU A 67 14.22 7.43 2.89
N GLU A 68 15.13 8.42 2.85
CA GLU A 68 16.47 8.24 2.26
C GLU A 68 17.25 7.08 2.91
N ARG A 69 17.11 6.88 4.23
CA ARG A 69 17.78 5.79 4.95
C ARG A 69 17.16 4.41 4.77
N LEU A 70 15.85 4.32 4.48
CA LEU A 70 15.23 3.05 4.13
C LEU A 70 15.60 2.62 2.70
N MET A 71 15.91 3.58 1.83
CA MET A 71 16.16 3.34 0.40
C MET A 71 17.64 3.09 0.05
N GLU A 72 18.58 3.42 0.94
CA GLU A 72 20.00 3.09 0.78
C GLU A 72 20.27 1.61 1.15
N GLY A 73 20.32 0.76 0.13
CA GLY A 73 20.79 -0.63 0.26
C GLY A 73 19.81 -1.72 -0.20
N GLU A 74 18.61 -1.36 -0.64
CA GLU A 74 17.61 -2.35 -1.07
C GLU A 74 17.64 -2.57 -2.59
N ASN A 75 17.72 -3.84 -3.00
CA ASN A 75 17.36 -4.23 -4.36
C ASN A 75 15.88 -3.92 -4.55
N TRP A 76 15.53 -3.10 -5.55
CA TRP A 76 14.15 -2.70 -5.83
C TRP A 76 13.55 -3.61 -6.91
N VAL A 77 12.33 -4.08 -6.67
CA VAL A 77 11.61 -4.97 -7.59
C VAL A 77 10.39 -4.23 -8.15
N PRO A 78 10.15 -4.26 -9.47
CA PRO A 78 8.96 -3.67 -10.06
C PRO A 78 7.73 -4.55 -9.85
N LEU A 79 6.62 -3.95 -9.44
CA LEU A 79 5.27 -4.50 -9.52
C LEU A 79 4.41 -3.61 -10.42
N TYR A 80 3.40 -4.17 -11.07
CA TYR A 80 2.55 -3.45 -12.02
C TYR A 80 1.14 -3.35 -11.46
N LEU A 81 0.78 -2.16 -10.99
CA LEU A 81 -0.48 -1.90 -10.29
C LEU A 81 -1.45 -1.13 -11.19
N PRO A 82 -2.77 -1.27 -11.01
CA PRO A 82 -3.76 -0.53 -11.81
C PRO A 82 -3.59 0.98 -11.66
N ASP A 83 -3.52 1.69 -12.79
CA ASP A 83 -3.25 3.14 -12.81
C ASP A 83 -4.34 3.94 -12.08
N GLU A 84 -5.61 3.54 -12.23
CA GLU A 84 -6.75 4.17 -11.55
C GLU A 84 -6.66 4.06 -10.02
N ASP A 85 -6.24 2.89 -9.52
CA ASP A 85 -6.03 2.67 -8.08
C ASP A 85 -4.89 3.56 -7.57
N VAL A 86 -3.77 3.60 -8.30
CA VAL A 86 -2.61 4.43 -7.94
C VAL A 86 -2.95 5.91 -7.95
N LYS A 87 -3.71 6.37 -8.95
CA LYS A 87 -4.18 7.76 -9.03
C LYS A 87 -5.06 8.11 -7.84
N THR A 88 -6.05 7.27 -7.53
CA THR A 88 -6.93 7.46 -6.37
C THR A 88 -6.14 7.51 -5.07
N ILE A 89 -5.15 6.62 -4.91
CA ILE A 89 -4.26 6.61 -3.74
C ILE A 89 -3.48 7.90 -3.60
N ARG A 90 -2.92 8.42 -4.69
CA ARG A 90 -2.19 9.69 -4.68
C ARG A 90 -3.10 10.86 -4.29
N GLU A 91 -4.19 11.04 -5.03
CA GLU A 91 -5.06 12.22 -4.87
C GLU A 91 -5.80 12.21 -3.52
N VAL A 92 -6.34 11.05 -3.12
CA VAL A 92 -7.22 10.96 -1.95
C VAL A 92 -6.43 10.61 -0.70
N PHE A 93 -5.68 9.52 -0.71
CA PHE A 93 -5.13 8.96 0.52
C PHE A 93 -3.77 9.57 0.90
N VAL A 94 -2.99 10.03 -0.07
CA VAL A 94 -1.71 10.71 0.14
C VAL A 94 -1.88 12.22 0.24
N GLU A 95 -2.51 12.87 -0.76
CA GLU A 95 -2.58 14.33 -0.82
C GLU A 95 -3.66 14.90 0.10
N LYS A 96 -4.90 14.39 -0.01
CA LYS A 96 -6.03 14.89 0.78
C LYS A 96 -5.99 14.41 2.23
N TYR A 97 -5.85 13.11 2.47
CA TYR A 97 -5.91 12.53 3.83
C TYR A 97 -4.56 12.38 4.52
N GLN A 98 -3.43 12.51 3.80
CA GLN A 98 -2.07 12.43 4.36
C GLN A 98 -1.78 11.17 5.18
N ILE A 99 -2.47 10.06 4.89
CA ILE A 99 -2.34 8.78 5.62
C ILE A 99 -0.90 8.27 5.50
N THR A 100 -0.35 8.33 4.29
CA THR A 100 1.04 7.99 3.99
C THR A 100 1.72 9.11 3.22
N SER A 101 3.04 8.99 3.03
CA SER A 101 3.83 9.95 2.25
C SER A 101 3.78 9.70 0.74
N THR A 102 3.56 8.45 0.34
CA THR A 102 3.54 8.03 -1.07
C THR A 102 2.53 6.90 -1.29
N ALA A 103 2.15 6.68 -2.55
CA ALA A 103 1.33 5.54 -2.93
C ALA A 103 2.03 4.21 -2.62
N THR A 104 3.35 4.12 -2.84
CA THR A 104 4.12 2.90 -2.48
C THR A 104 4.02 2.62 -0.98
N ALA A 105 4.17 3.65 -0.14
CA ALA A 105 4.01 3.52 1.30
C ALA A 105 2.59 3.11 1.70
N PHE A 106 1.56 3.59 0.98
CA PHE A 106 0.19 3.17 1.20
C PHE A 106 -0.01 1.67 0.93
N TYR A 107 0.45 1.19 -0.23
CA TYR A 107 0.40 -0.23 -0.57
C TYR A 107 1.16 -1.09 0.43
N MET A 108 2.38 -0.68 0.82
CA MET A 108 3.16 -1.39 1.83
C MET A 108 2.44 -1.44 3.17
N LEU A 109 1.88 -0.32 3.64
CA LEU A 109 1.10 -0.25 4.88
C LEU A 109 -0.07 -1.25 4.83
N CYS A 110 -0.91 -1.18 3.81
CA CYS A 110 -2.09 -2.03 3.69
C CYS A 110 -1.71 -3.52 3.61
N THR A 111 -0.61 -3.82 2.89
CA THR A 111 -0.11 -5.19 2.78
C THR A 111 0.41 -5.69 4.13
N TYR A 112 1.14 -4.87 4.88
CA TYR A 112 1.58 -5.25 6.23
C TYR A 112 0.42 -5.48 7.20
N MET A 113 -0.67 -4.71 7.09
CA MET A 113 -1.86 -4.95 7.91
C MET A 113 -2.45 -6.35 7.68
N VAL A 114 -2.41 -6.85 6.44
CA VAL A 114 -2.84 -8.21 6.10
C VAL A 114 -1.80 -9.24 6.53
N LEU A 115 -0.52 -9.05 6.18
CA LEU A 115 0.56 -10.01 6.51
C LEU A 115 0.73 -10.23 8.03
N LEU A 116 0.42 -9.22 8.84
CA LEU A 116 0.48 -9.30 10.31
C LEU A 116 -0.84 -9.78 10.93
N GLY A 117 -1.86 -10.07 10.13
CA GLY A 117 -3.15 -10.58 10.61
C GLY A 117 -4.06 -9.53 11.24
N TYR A 118 -3.79 -8.23 11.07
CA TYR A 118 -4.69 -7.18 11.55
C TYR A 118 -5.92 -7.02 10.65
N TRP A 119 -5.76 -7.24 9.35
CA TRP A 119 -6.84 -7.19 8.36
C TRP A 119 -6.98 -8.53 7.66
N GLU A 120 -8.23 -8.96 7.47
CA GLU A 120 -8.56 -10.14 6.70
C GLU A 120 -8.76 -9.77 5.23
N LEU A 121 -7.95 -10.36 4.36
CA LEU A 121 -8.13 -10.22 2.91
C LEU A 121 -9.22 -11.19 2.45
N PRO A 122 -10.28 -10.73 1.77
CA PRO A 122 -11.32 -11.62 1.29
C PRO A 122 -10.77 -12.60 0.23
N ILE A 123 -11.35 -13.79 0.12
CA ILE A 123 -10.99 -14.79 -0.90
C ILE A 123 -11.15 -14.20 -2.30
N LYS A 124 -10.28 -14.59 -3.25
CA LYS A 124 -10.41 -14.15 -4.65
C LYS A 124 -11.57 -14.92 -5.32
N ILE A 125 -12.47 -14.18 -5.97
CA ILE A 125 -13.65 -14.72 -6.69
C ILE A 125 -13.29 -14.85 -8.17
#